data_AF-A0A2V5P0A8-F1
#
_entry.id   AF-A0A2V5P0A8-F1
#
_cell.length_a   1.000
_cell.length_b   1.000
_cell.length_c   1.000
_cell.angle_alpha   90.00
_cell.angle_beta   90.00
_cell.angle_gamma   90.00
#
_symmetry.space_group_name_H-M   'P 1'
#
loop_
_entity.id
_entity.type
_entity.pdbx_description
1 polymer ?
#
loop_
_entity_poly.entity_id
_entity_poly.type
_entity_poly.pdbx_seq_one_letter_code
_entity_poly.pdbx_strand_id
1 'polypeptide(L)'
;MSKASRALAAAIARPLLAFPSQDRSDQPFSPAPVTIDPYAGKSPEYAGVMRALQIRDAALARAANLLSEKFAWPPDDIARFRTGALQTKFEGALPEQVEEALRCWHTEYDWAKGPELAGWSEILLNELKDADLRGLGGAGIPATQKWRDVRDAVRTAVRRRDDTRAFIVVNGDESEPGTFKDRELLLRTPHLVLEGVILAALVTGATEGFIFIRHEYPEQIEACRKEIARAEELGVCGPNALLLGRPFPVSVFVSPGGYICGEQSALIEAMSDRRGEPRNLPPKLETNGLDDRPTLVSNVETFAWVPYICVNGGASYAAQGVNEWKGRRLFSVSGEVKRPGVYEVPMGLTLRELIYGEQFCQGIVGDRNLKGLAPSGPSGGFLPAKLTNTAGLPRDHTNNKSWQALVRRRGLDPNATELDILDLELELNLFRALSPTQALGAGLVVYAEGRDMAQEAVNSLEFFRNESCGKCVPCRLGAQKMVSLGENLLDGKISRARWSEELLPLVAEMGRAIELASICGLGRSVPVPLRTAINYFNDDVSKYLKP
;
A
#
# COMPACT_ATOMS: atom_id res chain seq x y z
N MET A 1 26.24 -22.41 -35.82
CA MET A 1 25.87 -21.36 -34.85
C MET A 1 27.04 -20.40 -34.68
N SER A 2 26.82 -19.09 -34.83
CA SER A 2 27.90 -18.10 -34.80
C SER A 2 28.51 -17.96 -33.39
N LYS A 3 29.72 -17.40 -33.28
CA LYS A 3 30.35 -17.07 -31.99
C LYS A 3 29.42 -16.20 -31.11
N ALA A 4 28.60 -15.35 -31.72
CA ALA A 4 27.60 -14.54 -31.03
C ALA A 4 26.44 -15.39 -30.47
N SER A 5 25.98 -16.42 -31.20
CA SER A 5 24.95 -17.35 -30.72
C SER A 5 25.41 -18.19 -29.52
N ARG A 6 26.69 -18.56 -29.46
CA ARG A 6 27.28 -19.28 -28.32
C ARG A 6 27.49 -18.39 -27.10
N ALA A 7 27.85 -17.12 -27.30
CA ALA A 7 27.97 -16.15 -26.20
C ALA A 7 26.60 -15.82 -25.58
N LEU A 8 25.55 -15.71 -26.41
CA LEU A 8 24.18 -15.49 -25.94
C LEU A 8 23.63 -16.71 -25.18
N ALA A 9 23.88 -17.93 -25.68
CA ALA A 9 23.49 -19.16 -24.98
C ALA A 9 24.24 -19.34 -23.65
N ALA A 10 25.52 -18.94 -23.56
CA ALA A 10 26.29 -18.98 -22.32
C ALA A 10 25.90 -17.89 -21.30
N ALA A 11 25.38 -16.75 -21.77
CA ALA A 11 24.84 -15.70 -20.89
C ALA A 11 23.46 -16.05 -20.32
N ILE A 12 22.67 -16.84 -21.05
CA ILE A 12 21.35 -17.34 -20.61
C ILE A 12 21.48 -18.59 -19.73
N ALA A 13 22.59 -19.34 -19.85
CA ALA A 13 22.84 -20.58 -19.12
C ALA A 13 23.84 -20.44 -17.96
N ARG A 14 24.02 -19.23 -17.39
CA ARG A 14 24.61 -19.14 -16.05
C ARG A 14 23.55 -19.69 -15.08
N PRO A 15 23.83 -20.75 -14.30
CA PRO A 15 22.93 -21.10 -13.22
C PRO A 15 22.80 -19.84 -12.36
N LEU A 16 21.56 -19.44 -12.05
CA LEU A 16 21.29 -18.56 -10.91
C LEU A 16 22.28 -18.99 -9.82
N LEU A 17 23.17 -18.09 -9.41
CA LEU A 17 24.12 -18.37 -8.35
C LEU A 17 23.32 -19.04 -7.24
N ALA A 18 23.62 -20.32 -7.00
CA ALA A 18 22.99 -21.09 -5.96
C ALA A 18 23.07 -20.24 -4.70
N PHE A 19 21.91 -19.89 -4.16
CA PHE A 19 21.82 -19.22 -2.89
C PHE A 19 22.82 -19.90 -1.94
N PRO A 20 23.73 -19.18 -1.26
CA PRO A 20 24.12 -19.60 0.06
C PRO A 20 22.95 -19.27 1.00
N SER A 21 21.75 -19.76 0.66
CA SER A 21 20.74 -20.01 1.66
C SER A 21 21.20 -21.33 2.26
N GLN A 22 21.37 -21.34 3.59
CA GLN A 22 20.83 -22.52 4.24
C GLN A 22 19.39 -22.59 3.75
N ASP A 23 19.08 -23.60 2.94
CA ASP A 23 17.71 -23.90 2.56
C ASP A 23 16.94 -24.03 3.88
N ARG A 24 16.22 -22.97 4.23
CA ARG A 24 15.42 -22.86 5.46
C ARG A 24 13.93 -22.97 5.10
N SER A 25 13.61 -23.61 3.98
CA SER A 25 12.24 -24.06 3.67
C SER A 25 11.67 -24.96 4.78
N ASP A 26 12.54 -25.55 5.61
CA ASP A 26 12.21 -26.39 6.76
C ASP A 26 11.82 -25.61 8.04
N GLN A 27 11.97 -24.28 8.09
CA GLN A 27 11.48 -23.53 9.25
C GLN A 27 9.95 -23.43 9.19
N PRO A 28 9.21 -23.94 10.21
CA PRO A 28 7.76 -23.87 10.19
C PRO A 28 7.34 -22.40 10.23
N PHE A 29 6.83 -21.91 9.10
CA PHE A 29 6.08 -20.66 9.06
C PHE A 29 4.86 -20.84 9.95
N SER A 30 4.85 -20.16 11.09
CA SER A 30 3.71 -20.14 11.98
C SER A 30 2.90 -18.90 11.63
N PRO A 31 1.80 -19.01 10.86
CA PRO A 31 0.93 -17.87 10.66
C PRO A 31 0.38 -17.47 12.03
N ALA A 32 0.80 -16.30 12.54
CA ALA A 32 0.02 -15.69 13.61
C ALA A 32 -1.38 -15.41 13.04
N PRO A 33 -2.45 -15.67 13.81
CA PRO A 33 -3.79 -15.41 13.34
C PRO A 33 -3.93 -13.93 12.98
N VAL A 34 -4.38 -13.64 11.76
CA VAL A 34 -4.87 -12.29 11.41
C VAL A 34 -6.14 -12.07 12.23
N THR A 35 -6.18 -11.01 13.04
CA THR A 35 -7.21 -10.77 14.06
C THR A 35 -8.20 -9.67 13.69
N ILE A 36 -8.13 -9.11 12.49
CA ILE A 36 -9.17 -8.17 12.01
C ILE A 36 -10.51 -8.91 12.03
N ASP A 37 -11.31 -8.61 13.05
CA ASP A 37 -12.57 -9.28 13.28
C ASP A 37 -13.62 -8.25 13.69
N PRO A 38 -14.29 -7.61 12.71
CA PRO A 38 -15.39 -6.72 13.01
C PRO A 38 -16.64 -7.46 13.50
N TYR A 39 -16.64 -8.80 13.45
CA TYR A 39 -17.80 -9.65 13.69
C TYR A 39 -17.75 -10.39 15.04
N ALA A 40 -16.64 -10.28 15.79
CA ALA A 40 -16.41 -10.99 17.04
C ALA A 40 -16.69 -12.50 16.92
N GLY A 41 -16.17 -13.12 15.87
CA GLY A 41 -16.28 -14.55 15.57
C GLY A 41 -17.58 -14.97 14.89
N LYS A 42 -18.48 -14.03 14.58
CA LYS A 42 -19.72 -14.30 13.82
C LYS A 42 -19.45 -14.38 12.32
N SER A 43 -20.38 -14.98 11.60
CA SER A 43 -20.32 -15.06 10.14
C SER A 43 -20.28 -13.67 9.49
N PRO A 44 -19.50 -13.48 8.42
CA PRO A 44 -19.40 -12.21 7.73
C PRO A 44 -20.65 -11.93 6.89
N GLU A 45 -21.59 -11.22 7.51
CA GLU A 45 -22.88 -10.79 6.94
C GLU A 45 -22.83 -9.38 6.32
N TYR A 46 -21.62 -8.85 6.05
CA TYR A 46 -21.43 -7.52 5.47
C TYR A 46 -22.04 -6.40 6.32
N ALA A 47 -21.86 -6.47 7.65
CA ALA A 47 -22.51 -5.56 8.60
C ALA A 47 -22.10 -4.09 8.40
N GLY A 48 -20.87 -3.83 7.93
CA GLY A 48 -20.43 -2.49 7.56
C GLY A 48 -21.24 -1.94 6.39
N VAL A 49 -21.46 -2.75 5.35
CA VAL A 49 -22.36 -2.40 4.22
C VAL A 49 -23.76 -2.16 4.72
N MET A 50 -24.32 -3.03 5.56
CA MET A 50 -25.67 -2.85 6.10
C MET A 50 -25.81 -1.55 6.91
N ARG A 51 -24.82 -1.19 7.74
CA ARG A 51 -24.80 0.10 8.44
C ARG A 51 -24.76 1.27 7.46
N ALA A 52 -23.93 1.19 6.41
CA ALA A 52 -23.84 2.22 5.38
C ALA A 52 -25.19 2.44 4.65
N LEU A 53 -25.87 1.35 4.31
CA LEU A 53 -27.20 1.38 3.69
C LEU A 53 -28.24 2.00 4.64
N GLN A 54 -28.26 1.62 5.92
CA GLN A 54 -29.14 2.23 6.92
C GLN A 54 -28.93 3.75 7.04
N ILE A 55 -27.67 4.20 7.04
CA ILE A 55 -27.33 5.64 7.08
C ILE A 55 -27.86 6.37 5.83
N ARG A 56 -27.63 5.79 4.64
CA ARG A 56 -28.14 6.31 3.36
C ARG A 56 -29.67 6.38 3.36
N ASP A 57 -30.34 5.30 3.73
CA ASP A 57 -31.79 5.17 3.65
C ASP A 57 -32.48 6.10 4.65
N ALA A 58 -31.89 6.29 5.84
CA ALA A 58 -32.35 7.30 6.79
C ALA A 58 -32.18 8.73 6.25
N ALA A 59 -31.10 9.02 5.53
CA ALA A 59 -30.91 10.32 4.86
C ALA A 59 -31.93 10.52 3.73
N LEU A 60 -32.21 9.47 2.95
CA LEU A 60 -33.21 9.49 1.88
C LEU A 60 -34.62 9.72 2.45
N ALA A 61 -34.95 9.10 3.58
CA ALA A 61 -36.23 9.30 4.26
C ALA A 61 -36.39 10.76 4.73
N ARG A 62 -35.34 11.36 5.33
CA ARG A 62 -35.34 12.77 5.72
C ARG A 62 -35.51 13.70 4.52
N ALA A 63 -34.78 13.44 3.43
CA ALA A 63 -34.90 14.17 2.19
C ALA A 63 -36.33 14.12 1.62
N ALA A 64 -36.93 12.93 1.58
CA ALA A 64 -38.31 12.75 1.12
C ALA A 64 -39.33 13.51 2.00
N ASN A 65 -39.17 13.49 3.32
CA ASN A 65 -40.03 14.25 4.23
C ASN A 65 -39.89 15.76 4.01
N LEU A 66 -38.67 16.26 3.79
CA LEU A 66 -38.42 17.66 3.46
C LEU A 66 -39.13 18.07 2.16
N LEU A 67 -39.01 17.26 1.11
CA LEU A 67 -39.69 17.47 -0.17
C LEU A 67 -41.22 17.50 -0.01
N SER A 68 -41.76 16.63 0.85
CA SER A 68 -43.19 16.62 1.17
C SER A 68 -43.64 17.83 1.97
N GLU A 69 -43.00 18.12 3.11
CA GLU A 69 -43.49 19.09 4.10
C GLU A 69 -43.17 20.53 3.73
N LYS A 70 -41.97 20.78 3.17
CA LYS A 70 -41.47 22.12 2.89
C LYS A 70 -41.75 22.57 1.45
N PHE A 71 -41.78 21.63 0.51
CA PHE A 71 -42.01 21.90 -0.92
C PHE A 71 -43.37 21.42 -1.43
N ALA A 72 -44.18 20.77 -0.59
CA ALA A 72 -45.51 20.28 -0.94
C ALA A 72 -45.51 19.37 -2.19
N TRP A 73 -44.46 18.56 -2.38
CA TRP A 73 -44.37 17.67 -3.53
C TRP A 73 -45.47 16.60 -3.53
N PRO A 74 -46.07 16.28 -4.69
CA PRO A 74 -47.01 15.17 -4.81
C PRO A 74 -46.37 13.82 -4.41
N PRO A 75 -47.16 12.86 -3.89
CA PRO A 75 -46.66 11.53 -3.54
C PRO A 75 -45.93 10.81 -4.69
N ASP A 76 -46.39 10.99 -5.93
CA ASP A 76 -45.77 10.38 -7.13
C ASP A 76 -44.36 10.93 -7.40
N ASP A 77 -44.15 12.22 -7.19
CA ASP A 77 -42.83 12.85 -7.39
C ASP A 77 -41.85 12.47 -6.27
N ILE A 78 -42.35 12.30 -5.05
CA ILE A 78 -41.57 11.74 -3.94
C ILE A 78 -41.17 10.29 -4.24
N ALA A 79 -42.07 9.48 -4.79
CA ALA A 79 -41.78 8.11 -5.18
C ALA A 79 -40.73 8.05 -6.30
N ARG A 80 -40.85 8.90 -7.32
CA ARG A 80 -39.85 9.04 -8.39
C ARG A 80 -38.48 9.46 -7.85
N PHE A 81 -38.45 10.44 -6.94
CA PHE A 81 -37.21 10.86 -6.28
C PHE A 81 -36.56 9.71 -5.48
N ARG A 82 -37.33 8.99 -4.66
CA ARG A 82 -36.81 7.84 -3.88
C ARG A 82 -36.17 6.78 -4.77
N THR A 83 -36.85 6.40 -5.85
CA THR A 83 -36.33 5.42 -6.81
C THR A 83 -35.09 5.95 -7.52
N GLY A 84 -35.12 7.19 -8.02
CA GLY A 84 -34.00 7.81 -8.72
C GLY A 84 -32.79 8.12 -7.82
N ALA A 85 -32.97 8.26 -6.52
CA ALA A 85 -31.88 8.51 -5.57
C ALA A 85 -31.05 7.25 -5.29
N LEU A 86 -31.66 6.06 -5.44
CA LEU A 86 -31.00 4.77 -5.31
C LEU A 86 -30.38 4.29 -6.63
N GLN A 87 -30.88 4.79 -7.76
CA GLN A 87 -30.41 4.45 -9.09
C GLN A 87 -29.44 5.50 -9.63
N THR A 88 -28.49 5.08 -10.48
CA THR A 88 -27.62 6.00 -11.22
C THR A 88 -28.22 6.48 -12.53
N LYS A 89 -29.26 5.82 -13.03
CA LYS A 89 -30.02 6.18 -14.24
C LYS A 89 -31.50 5.97 -14.01
N PHE A 90 -32.31 6.95 -14.37
CA PHE A 90 -33.76 6.84 -14.39
C PHE A 90 -34.24 6.64 -15.84
N GLU A 91 -35.11 5.67 -16.07
CA GLU A 91 -35.73 5.45 -17.38
C GLU A 91 -37.06 6.23 -17.48
N GLY A 92 -37.14 7.14 -18.46
CA GLY A 92 -38.35 7.95 -18.72
C GLY A 92 -38.19 9.44 -18.41
N ALA A 93 -39.16 10.24 -18.85
CA ALA A 93 -39.18 11.68 -18.60
C ALA A 93 -39.54 11.95 -17.13
N LEU A 94 -38.64 12.64 -16.41
CA LEU A 94 -38.90 13.13 -15.06
C LEU A 94 -39.38 14.58 -15.10
N PRO A 95 -40.25 15.00 -14.17
CA PRO A 95 -40.50 16.42 -13.95
C PRO A 95 -39.18 17.15 -13.63
N GLU A 96 -39.03 18.37 -14.14
CA GLU A 96 -37.80 19.18 -13.98
C GLU A 96 -37.36 19.32 -12.52
N GLN A 97 -38.33 19.50 -11.60
CA GLN A 97 -38.07 19.58 -10.16
C GLN A 97 -37.48 18.29 -9.58
N VAL A 98 -37.92 17.12 -10.07
CA VAL A 98 -37.39 15.81 -9.64
C VAL A 98 -35.99 15.61 -10.20
N GLU A 99 -35.75 15.99 -11.46
CA GLU A 99 -34.41 15.93 -12.06
C GLU A 99 -33.41 16.83 -11.33
N GLU A 100 -33.80 18.05 -10.95
CA GLU A 100 -32.97 18.94 -10.14
C GLU A 100 -32.66 18.34 -8.76
N ALA A 101 -33.67 17.82 -8.04
CA ALA A 101 -33.44 17.24 -6.71
C ALA A 101 -32.55 15.99 -6.77
N LEU A 102 -32.71 15.14 -7.79
CA LEU A 102 -31.83 13.99 -8.01
C LEU A 102 -30.40 14.43 -8.32
N ARG A 103 -30.23 15.50 -9.09
CA ARG A 103 -28.91 16.09 -9.33
C ARG A 103 -28.30 16.59 -8.02
N CYS A 104 -29.06 17.28 -7.18
CA CYS A 104 -28.62 17.72 -5.86
C CYS A 104 -28.23 16.54 -4.96
N TRP A 105 -29.05 15.48 -4.92
CA TRP A 105 -28.78 14.24 -4.18
C TRP A 105 -27.44 13.60 -4.59
N HIS A 106 -27.25 13.41 -5.90
CA HIS A 106 -26.08 12.71 -6.43
C HIS A 106 -24.81 13.55 -6.43
N THR A 107 -24.92 14.87 -6.60
CA THR A 107 -23.75 15.77 -6.72
C THR A 107 -23.42 16.56 -5.45
N GLU A 108 -24.26 16.50 -4.42
CA GLU A 108 -24.20 17.36 -3.23
C GLU A 108 -24.20 18.87 -3.55
N TYR A 109 -24.75 19.25 -4.71
CA TYR A 109 -24.95 20.65 -5.05
C TYR A 109 -26.17 21.19 -4.31
N ASP A 110 -25.91 22.12 -3.39
CA ASP A 110 -26.89 22.81 -2.55
C ASP A 110 -27.82 23.68 -3.40
N TRP A 111 -29.10 23.31 -3.48
CA TRP A 111 -30.14 24.22 -3.90
C TRP A 111 -30.53 25.07 -2.68
N ALA A 112 -29.84 26.21 -2.54
CA ALA A 112 -30.17 27.34 -1.67
C ALA A 112 -30.21 27.18 -0.12
N LYS A 113 -30.07 26.01 0.54
CA LYS A 113 -30.25 25.87 2.02
C LYS A 113 -29.47 24.74 2.74
N GLY A 114 -28.23 24.44 2.39
CA GLY A 114 -27.34 23.54 3.15
C GLY A 114 -27.54 22.03 2.92
N PRO A 115 -26.81 21.16 3.66
CA PRO A 115 -26.71 19.70 3.40
C PRO A 115 -27.96 18.89 3.79
N GLU A 116 -29.17 19.42 3.62
CA GLU A 116 -30.40 18.76 4.09
C GLU A 116 -30.84 17.58 3.20
N LEU A 117 -30.49 17.59 1.90
CA LEU A 117 -30.87 16.51 0.97
C LEU A 117 -29.81 15.42 0.80
N ALA A 118 -28.55 15.60 1.18
CA ALA A 118 -27.47 14.66 0.82
C ALA A 118 -26.43 14.52 1.96
N GLY A 119 -25.17 14.20 1.68
CA GLY A 119 -24.10 14.21 2.69
C GLY A 119 -23.99 12.94 3.55
N TRP A 120 -24.79 11.91 3.31
CA TRP A 120 -24.74 10.68 4.11
C TRP A 120 -23.39 9.96 3.99
N SER A 121 -22.71 10.04 2.83
CA SER A 121 -21.40 9.44 2.61
C SER A 121 -20.29 10.13 3.41
N GLU A 122 -20.47 11.41 3.78
CA GLU A 122 -19.57 12.14 4.68
C GLU A 122 -19.52 11.51 6.07
N ILE A 123 -20.60 10.91 6.56
CA ILE A 123 -20.62 10.23 7.85
C ILE A 123 -19.59 9.09 7.84
N LEU A 124 -19.58 8.26 6.79
CA LEU A 124 -18.61 7.17 6.65
C LEU A 124 -17.19 7.68 6.41
N LEU A 125 -17.02 8.72 5.57
CA LEU A 125 -15.71 9.32 5.33
C LEU A 125 -15.13 9.98 6.59
N ASN A 126 -15.98 10.51 7.48
CA ASN A 126 -15.56 11.05 8.76
C ASN A 126 -15.13 9.95 9.72
N GLU A 127 -15.80 8.79 9.74
CA GLU A 127 -15.32 7.62 10.51
C GLU A 127 -13.92 7.19 10.05
N LEU A 128 -13.68 7.11 8.73
CA LEU A 128 -12.35 6.81 8.20
C LEU A 128 -11.31 7.90 8.51
N LYS A 129 -11.74 9.17 8.66
CA LYS A 129 -10.88 10.30 9.01
C LYS A 129 -10.51 10.26 10.49
N ASP A 130 -11.49 9.97 11.35
CA ASP A 130 -11.31 9.88 12.80
C ASP A 130 -10.41 8.69 13.16
N ALA A 131 -10.51 7.60 12.38
CA ALA A 131 -9.59 6.46 12.39
C ALA A 131 -8.14 6.82 12.03
N ASP A 132 -7.92 7.97 11.38
CA ASP A 132 -6.66 8.32 10.69
C ASP A 132 -6.16 7.23 9.72
N LEU A 133 -7.09 6.58 9.00
CA LEU A 133 -6.74 5.48 8.10
C LEU A 133 -5.87 5.99 6.93
N ARG A 134 -4.69 5.39 6.78
CA ARG A 134 -3.72 5.71 5.72
C ARG A 134 -3.72 4.66 4.61
N GLY A 135 -3.12 4.99 3.48
CA GLY A 135 -2.74 4.01 2.46
C GLY A 135 -1.58 3.14 2.95
N LEU A 136 -1.86 1.88 3.27
CA LEU A 136 -0.95 0.97 4.00
C LEU A 136 0.03 0.20 3.08
N GLY A 137 -0.04 0.44 1.77
CA GLY A 137 0.92 -0.08 0.79
C GLY A 137 2.19 0.76 0.59
N GLY A 138 2.38 1.87 1.32
CA GLY A 138 3.61 2.67 1.23
C GLY A 138 3.47 4.13 1.65
N ALA A 139 3.16 5.02 0.70
CA ALA A 139 3.27 6.48 0.84
C ALA A 139 2.46 7.12 2.01
N GLY A 140 1.56 6.38 2.68
CA GLY A 140 0.90 6.86 3.90
C GLY A 140 -0.06 8.03 3.68
N ILE A 141 -0.54 8.22 2.45
CA ILE A 141 -1.53 9.24 2.11
C ILE A 141 -2.85 8.90 2.84
N PRO A 142 -3.55 9.89 3.44
CA PRO A 142 -4.86 9.63 4.05
C PRO A 142 -5.80 8.95 3.05
N ALA A 143 -6.37 7.80 3.43
CA ALA A 143 -7.28 7.06 2.56
C ALA A 143 -8.54 7.87 2.24
N THR A 144 -9.03 8.63 3.22
CA THR A 144 -10.19 9.52 3.08
C THR A 144 -10.07 10.54 1.98
N GLN A 145 -8.90 11.14 1.80
CA GLN A 145 -8.71 12.15 0.75
C GLN A 145 -8.84 11.52 -0.64
N LYS A 146 -8.27 10.33 -0.86
CA LYS A 146 -8.42 9.61 -2.14
C LYS A 146 -9.86 9.26 -2.45
N TRP A 147 -10.62 8.83 -1.44
CA TRP A 147 -12.04 8.50 -1.61
C TRP A 147 -12.87 9.74 -1.95
N ARG A 148 -12.59 10.88 -1.29
CA ARG A 148 -13.19 12.18 -1.63
C ARG A 148 -12.87 12.59 -3.06
N ASP A 149 -11.60 12.52 -3.46
CA ASP A 149 -11.16 12.92 -4.80
C ASP A 149 -11.90 12.13 -5.90
N VAL A 150 -12.03 10.80 -5.75
CA VAL A 150 -12.78 9.96 -6.70
C VAL A 150 -14.27 10.27 -6.69
N ARG A 151 -14.87 10.35 -5.50
CA ARG A 151 -16.29 10.70 -5.35
C ARG A 151 -16.61 12.03 -6.02
N ASP A 152 -15.80 13.05 -5.76
CA ASP A 152 -16.01 14.39 -6.26
C ASP A 152 -15.78 14.46 -7.79
N ALA A 153 -14.87 13.63 -8.32
CA ALA A 153 -14.71 13.46 -9.76
C ALA A 153 -15.94 12.80 -10.42
N VAL A 154 -16.51 11.75 -9.81
CA VAL A 154 -17.77 11.12 -10.27
C VAL A 154 -18.92 12.12 -10.26
N ARG A 155 -19.06 12.90 -9.18
CA ARG A 155 -20.07 13.96 -9.06
C ARG A 155 -19.93 15.03 -10.13
N THR A 156 -18.69 15.40 -10.44
CA THR A 156 -18.39 16.35 -11.51
C THR A 156 -18.83 15.81 -12.87
N ALA A 157 -18.60 14.52 -13.14
CA ALA A 157 -19.07 13.87 -14.37
C ALA A 157 -20.60 13.86 -14.46
N VAL A 158 -21.30 13.50 -13.37
CA VAL A 158 -22.78 13.57 -13.29
C VAL A 158 -23.28 14.98 -13.61
N ARG A 159 -22.68 16.00 -12.98
CA ARG A 159 -23.09 17.40 -13.18
C ARG A 159 -22.90 17.86 -14.63
N ARG A 160 -21.84 17.39 -15.29
CA ARG A 160 -21.53 17.71 -16.69
C ARG A 160 -22.29 16.83 -17.70
N ARG A 161 -23.09 15.86 -17.23
CA ARG A 161 -23.73 14.84 -18.06
C ARG A 161 -22.71 14.08 -18.94
N ASP A 162 -21.53 13.84 -18.38
CA ASP A 162 -20.44 13.07 -19.00
C ASP A 162 -20.53 11.58 -18.61
N ASP A 163 -19.61 10.76 -19.09
CA ASP A 163 -19.46 9.36 -18.68
C ASP A 163 -19.16 9.27 -17.17
N THR A 164 -20.06 8.60 -16.45
CA THR A 164 -20.04 8.46 -15.00
C THR A 164 -19.38 7.17 -14.53
N ARG A 165 -18.82 6.37 -15.45
CA ARG A 165 -18.01 5.21 -15.07
C ARG A 165 -16.88 5.63 -14.16
N ALA A 166 -16.66 4.83 -13.13
CA ALA A 166 -15.56 4.97 -12.20
C ALA A 166 -15.28 3.60 -11.55
N PHE A 167 -14.04 3.42 -11.10
CA PHE A 167 -13.55 2.09 -10.76
C PHE A 167 -12.97 2.04 -9.34
N ILE A 168 -13.18 0.93 -8.66
CA ILE A 168 -12.47 0.59 -7.42
C ILE A 168 -11.45 -0.49 -7.77
N VAL A 169 -10.19 -0.30 -7.43
CA VAL A 169 -9.13 -1.28 -7.69
C VAL A 169 -8.36 -1.55 -6.39
N VAL A 170 -8.48 -2.78 -5.91
CA VAL A 170 -7.63 -3.30 -4.82
C VAL A 170 -6.30 -3.71 -5.42
N ASN A 171 -5.21 -3.11 -4.96
CA ASN A 171 -3.86 -3.51 -5.33
C ASN A 171 -3.36 -4.59 -4.35
N GLY A 172 -3.46 -5.85 -4.80
CA GLY A 172 -2.93 -7.05 -4.16
C GLY A 172 -1.81 -7.72 -4.96
N ASP A 173 -1.00 -6.92 -5.68
CA ASP A 173 0.16 -7.43 -6.41
C ASP A 173 1.30 -7.83 -5.46
N GLU A 174 1.45 -7.14 -4.32
CA GLU A 174 2.38 -7.47 -3.21
C GLU A 174 3.75 -8.02 -3.65
N SER A 175 4.37 -7.36 -4.63
CA SER A 175 5.61 -7.87 -5.22
C SER A 175 6.88 -7.41 -4.49
N GLU A 176 6.77 -6.56 -3.46
CA GLU A 176 7.93 -6.10 -2.66
C GLU A 176 8.54 -7.27 -1.87
N PRO A 177 9.82 -7.61 -2.08
CA PRO A 177 10.45 -8.73 -1.38
C PRO A 177 10.36 -8.61 0.15
N GLY A 178 10.00 -9.71 0.80
CA GLY A 178 9.79 -9.75 2.26
C GLY A 178 8.40 -9.28 2.71
N THR A 179 7.50 -8.91 1.79
CA THR A 179 6.10 -8.55 2.08
C THR A 179 5.17 -9.68 1.65
N PHE A 180 4.30 -10.14 2.56
CA PHE A 180 3.36 -11.26 2.33
C PHE A 180 2.11 -11.18 3.24
N LYS A 181 1.74 -9.98 3.70
CA LYS A 181 0.54 -9.72 4.52
C LYS A 181 -0.75 -9.75 3.70
N ASP A 182 -0.71 -9.24 2.48
CA ASP A 182 -1.84 -9.16 1.57
C ASP A 182 -2.18 -10.57 1.09
N ARG A 183 -1.17 -11.42 0.87
CA ARG A 183 -1.34 -12.86 0.67
C ARG A 183 -2.21 -13.51 1.75
N GLU A 184 -1.95 -13.21 3.01
CA GLU A 184 -2.72 -13.78 4.14
C GLU A 184 -4.13 -13.17 4.22
N LEU A 185 -4.29 -11.86 3.98
CA LEU A 185 -5.60 -11.19 3.98
C LEU A 185 -6.51 -11.68 2.86
N LEU A 186 -5.98 -11.81 1.63
CA LEU A 186 -6.73 -12.31 0.46
C LEU A 186 -7.12 -13.78 0.60
N LEU A 187 -6.33 -14.57 1.35
CA LEU A 187 -6.60 -15.99 1.56
C LEU A 187 -7.58 -16.23 2.72
N ARG A 188 -7.33 -15.60 3.87
CA ARG A 188 -8.04 -15.91 5.12
C ARG A 188 -9.26 -15.03 5.36
N THR A 189 -9.21 -13.79 4.91
CA THR A 189 -10.26 -12.79 5.15
C THR A 189 -10.69 -12.08 3.86
N PRO A 190 -10.96 -12.79 2.74
CA PRO A 190 -11.34 -12.15 1.49
C PRO A 190 -12.63 -11.32 1.61
N HIS A 191 -13.53 -11.72 2.54
CA HIS A 191 -14.79 -11.02 2.81
C HIS A 191 -14.57 -9.59 3.31
N LEU A 192 -13.53 -9.32 4.11
CA LEU A 192 -13.23 -7.97 4.59
C LEU A 192 -12.76 -7.07 3.44
N VAL A 193 -11.95 -7.62 2.54
CA VAL A 193 -11.46 -6.90 1.36
C VAL A 193 -12.63 -6.56 0.44
N LEU A 194 -13.48 -7.54 0.14
CA LEU A 194 -14.65 -7.35 -0.71
C LEU A 194 -15.67 -6.38 -0.10
N GLU A 195 -15.94 -6.47 1.20
CA GLU A 195 -16.80 -5.53 1.90
C GLU A 195 -16.26 -4.10 1.84
N GLY A 196 -14.95 -3.92 2.01
CA GLY A 196 -14.28 -2.64 1.83
C GLY A 196 -14.46 -2.07 0.41
N VAL A 197 -14.40 -2.92 -0.62
CA VAL A 197 -14.65 -2.53 -2.03
C VAL A 197 -16.09 -2.06 -2.22
N ILE A 198 -17.06 -2.77 -1.67
CA ILE A 198 -18.49 -2.41 -1.76
C ILE A 198 -18.76 -1.09 -1.02
N LEU A 199 -18.17 -0.90 0.15
CA LEU A 199 -18.25 0.36 0.91
C LEU A 199 -17.63 1.54 0.14
N ALA A 200 -16.50 1.33 -0.53
CA ALA A 200 -15.91 2.33 -1.39
C ALA A 200 -16.81 2.68 -2.58
N ALA A 201 -17.44 1.70 -3.20
CA ALA A 201 -18.37 1.92 -4.30
C ALA A 201 -19.63 2.68 -3.86
N LEU A 202 -20.15 2.39 -2.67
CA LEU A 202 -21.26 3.13 -2.05
C LEU A 202 -20.91 4.61 -1.83
N VAL A 203 -19.71 4.89 -1.31
CA VAL A 203 -19.28 6.26 -1.01
C VAL A 203 -18.94 7.05 -2.28
N THR A 204 -18.26 6.42 -3.24
CA THR A 204 -17.71 7.11 -4.42
C THR A 204 -18.66 7.15 -5.61
N GLY A 205 -19.64 6.25 -5.68
CA GLY A 205 -20.47 6.07 -6.86
C GLY A 205 -19.80 5.24 -7.97
N ALA A 206 -18.63 4.63 -7.71
CA ALA A 206 -17.95 3.75 -8.67
C ALA A 206 -18.87 2.64 -9.20
N THR A 207 -18.74 2.34 -10.49
CA THR A 207 -19.64 1.45 -11.23
C THR A 207 -19.14 0.00 -11.26
N GLU A 208 -17.86 -0.23 -11.00
CA GLU A 208 -17.25 -1.56 -11.06
C GLU A 208 -16.04 -1.66 -10.13
N GLY A 209 -15.80 -2.87 -9.60
CA GLY A 209 -14.72 -3.19 -8.69
C GLY A 209 -13.79 -4.28 -9.22
N PHE A 210 -12.50 -4.14 -8.95
CA PHE A 210 -11.49 -5.13 -9.29
C PHE A 210 -10.60 -5.45 -8.09
N ILE A 211 -10.32 -6.74 -7.89
CA ILE A 211 -9.25 -7.19 -7.01
C ILE A 211 -8.09 -7.61 -7.89
N PHE A 212 -7.06 -6.77 -7.98
CA PHE A 212 -5.86 -7.03 -8.77
C PHE A 212 -4.91 -7.91 -7.97
N ILE A 213 -4.72 -9.16 -8.38
CA ILE A 213 -3.94 -10.17 -7.66
C ILE A 213 -2.84 -10.69 -8.56
N ARG A 214 -1.61 -10.81 -8.03
CA ARG A 214 -0.50 -11.39 -8.76
C ARG A 214 -0.77 -12.83 -9.21
N HIS A 215 -0.33 -13.22 -10.40
CA HIS A 215 -0.58 -14.57 -10.92
C HIS A 215 0.04 -15.68 -10.08
N GLU A 216 1.06 -15.38 -9.28
CA GLU A 216 1.73 -16.32 -8.37
C GLU A 216 0.91 -16.64 -7.10
N TYR A 217 -0.27 -16.05 -6.93
CA TYR A 217 -1.17 -16.26 -5.79
C TYR A 217 -2.46 -17.02 -6.19
N PRO A 218 -2.36 -18.29 -6.68
CA PRO A 218 -3.52 -19.04 -7.17
C PRO A 218 -4.56 -19.32 -6.08
N GLU A 219 -4.12 -19.57 -4.84
CA GLU A 219 -5.02 -19.83 -3.71
C GLU A 219 -5.84 -18.60 -3.33
N GLN A 220 -5.22 -17.41 -3.36
CA GLN A 220 -5.86 -16.13 -3.05
C GLN A 220 -6.85 -15.75 -4.16
N ILE A 221 -6.50 -15.98 -5.43
CA ILE A 221 -7.39 -15.79 -6.57
C ILE A 221 -8.66 -16.62 -6.39
N GLU A 222 -8.49 -17.90 -6.05
CA GLU A 222 -9.61 -18.82 -5.83
C GLU A 222 -10.45 -18.42 -4.60
N ALA A 223 -9.82 -18.04 -3.49
CA ALA A 223 -10.51 -17.58 -2.29
C ALA A 223 -11.34 -16.31 -2.55
N CYS A 224 -10.79 -15.33 -3.26
CA CYS A 224 -11.48 -14.10 -3.62
C CYS A 224 -12.64 -14.35 -4.59
N ARG A 225 -12.46 -15.23 -5.60
CA ARG A 225 -13.55 -15.59 -6.53
C ARG A 225 -14.71 -16.27 -5.83
N LYS A 226 -14.43 -17.21 -4.92
CA LYS A 226 -15.47 -17.85 -4.09
C LYS A 226 -16.23 -16.85 -3.25
N GLU A 227 -15.52 -15.91 -2.63
CA GLU A 227 -16.14 -14.88 -1.81
C GLU A 227 -16.98 -13.89 -2.64
N ILE A 228 -16.53 -13.52 -3.84
CA ILE A 228 -17.33 -12.73 -4.79
C ILE A 228 -18.62 -13.47 -5.13
N ALA A 229 -18.57 -14.75 -5.49
CA ALA A 229 -19.77 -15.52 -5.80
C ALA A 229 -20.75 -15.55 -4.61
N ARG A 230 -20.25 -15.76 -3.38
CA ARG A 230 -21.07 -15.70 -2.16
C ARG A 230 -21.73 -14.33 -1.97
N ALA A 231 -20.99 -13.25 -2.22
CA ALA A 231 -21.50 -11.89 -2.10
C ALA A 231 -22.56 -11.56 -3.16
N GLU A 232 -22.43 -12.10 -4.37
CA GLU A 232 -23.44 -11.99 -5.43
C GLU A 232 -24.73 -12.73 -5.06
N GLU A 233 -24.64 -13.92 -4.46
CA GLU A 233 -25.80 -14.67 -3.95
C GLU A 233 -26.56 -13.89 -2.86
N LEU A 234 -25.84 -13.10 -2.05
CA LEU A 234 -26.42 -12.23 -1.03
C LEU A 234 -26.96 -10.91 -1.61
N GLY A 235 -26.73 -10.61 -2.89
CA GLY A 235 -27.18 -9.38 -3.54
C GLY A 235 -26.48 -8.09 -3.04
N VAL A 236 -25.30 -8.21 -2.41
CA VAL A 236 -24.48 -7.07 -1.96
C VAL A 236 -23.53 -6.54 -3.05
N CYS A 237 -23.27 -7.33 -4.09
CA CYS A 237 -22.56 -6.92 -5.31
C CYS A 237 -23.07 -7.72 -6.54
N GLY A 238 -22.42 -7.54 -7.69
CA GLY A 238 -22.76 -8.23 -8.93
C GLY A 238 -23.80 -7.51 -9.79
N PRO A 239 -24.31 -8.16 -10.85
CA PRO A 239 -25.30 -7.59 -11.75
C PRO A 239 -26.64 -7.30 -11.06
N ASN A 240 -26.98 -8.10 -10.04
CA ASN A 240 -28.21 -7.99 -9.27
C ASN A 240 -27.92 -7.52 -7.83
N ALA A 241 -27.09 -6.48 -7.67
CA ALA A 241 -26.81 -5.90 -6.35
C ALA A 241 -28.03 -5.12 -5.81
N LEU A 242 -29.10 -5.84 -5.49
CA LEU A 242 -30.41 -5.33 -5.07
C LEU A 242 -30.28 -4.39 -3.88
N LEU A 243 -29.37 -4.68 -2.96
CA LEU A 243 -29.13 -3.87 -1.75
C LEU A 243 -28.47 -2.52 -2.08
N LEU A 244 -27.67 -2.46 -3.15
CA LEU A 244 -27.05 -1.23 -3.62
C LEU A 244 -28.00 -0.36 -4.45
N GLY A 245 -29.09 -0.93 -4.97
CA GLY A 245 -30.05 -0.24 -5.86
C GLY A 245 -29.56 -0.09 -7.31
N ARG A 246 -28.39 -0.66 -7.64
CA ARG A 246 -27.77 -0.62 -8.97
C ARG A 246 -26.78 -1.78 -9.14
N PRO A 247 -26.50 -2.24 -10.38
CA PRO A 247 -25.43 -3.21 -10.63
C PRO A 247 -24.07 -2.69 -10.15
N PHE A 248 -23.27 -3.58 -9.56
CA PHE A 248 -21.88 -3.32 -9.18
C PHE A 248 -21.07 -4.61 -9.34
N PRO A 249 -20.67 -4.97 -10.59
CA PRO A 249 -19.83 -6.13 -10.82
C PRO A 249 -18.49 -5.99 -10.09
N VAL A 250 -18.04 -7.09 -9.50
CA VAL A 250 -16.70 -7.19 -8.91
C VAL A 250 -16.01 -8.41 -9.50
N SER A 251 -14.76 -8.28 -9.91
CA SER A 251 -13.99 -9.40 -10.46
C SER A 251 -12.55 -9.43 -9.97
N VAL A 252 -11.92 -10.59 -10.04
CA VAL A 252 -10.47 -10.72 -9.84
C VAL A 252 -9.77 -10.48 -11.17
N PHE A 253 -8.91 -9.46 -11.22
CA PHE A 253 -7.98 -9.26 -12.33
C PHE A 253 -6.66 -9.94 -11.97
N VAL A 254 -6.23 -10.91 -12.78
CA VAL A 254 -4.96 -11.63 -12.56
C VAL A 254 -3.84 -10.83 -13.24
N SER A 255 -2.94 -10.29 -12.43
CA SER A 255 -1.76 -9.56 -12.90
C SER A 255 -0.94 -10.40 -13.88
N PRO A 256 -0.45 -9.83 -14.99
CA PRO A 256 0.48 -10.51 -15.88
C PRO A 256 1.87 -10.76 -15.24
N GLY A 257 2.10 -10.28 -14.02
CA GLY A 257 3.35 -10.40 -13.29
C GLY A 257 4.27 -9.20 -13.44
N GLY A 258 5.37 -9.23 -12.68
CA GLY A 258 6.38 -8.18 -12.61
C GLY A 258 6.11 -7.19 -11.47
N TYR A 259 7.14 -6.91 -10.68
CA TYR A 259 7.05 -6.05 -9.50
C TYR A 259 6.58 -4.63 -9.81
N ILE A 260 6.90 -4.14 -11.01
CA ILE A 260 6.44 -2.82 -11.44
C ILE A 260 4.92 -2.70 -11.48
N CYS A 261 4.18 -3.78 -11.71
CA CYS A 261 2.72 -3.80 -11.72
C CYS A 261 2.11 -3.53 -10.33
N GLY A 262 2.91 -3.60 -9.25
CA GLY A 262 2.50 -3.13 -7.92
C GLY A 262 2.48 -1.60 -7.80
N GLU A 263 3.11 -0.85 -8.72
CA GLU A 263 2.99 0.61 -8.78
C GLU A 263 1.61 1.01 -9.31
N GLN A 264 0.93 1.96 -8.67
CA GLN A 264 -0.49 2.23 -8.89
C GLN A 264 -0.83 2.60 -10.34
N SER A 265 0.02 3.35 -11.03
CA SER A 265 -0.26 3.74 -12.43
C SER A 265 0.15 2.68 -13.44
N ALA A 266 1.23 1.93 -13.17
CA ALA A 266 1.61 0.75 -13.96
C ALA A 266 0.56 -0.35 -13.89
N LEU A 267 -0.03 -0.57 -12.71
CA LEU A 267 -1.16 -1.46 -12.49
C LEU A 267 -2.31 -1.12 -13.43
N ILE A 268 -2.68 0.16 -13.49
CA ILE A 268 -3.75 0.65 -14.35
C ILE A 268 -3.42 0.46 -15.83
N GLU A 269 -2.18 0.71 -16.25
CA GLU A 269 -1.76 0.42 -17.63
C GLU A 269 -1.86 -1.07 -17.96
N ALA A 270 -1.46 -1.95 -17.04
CA ALA A 270 -1.58 -3.40 -17.23
C ALA A 270 -3.05 -3.84 -17.35
N MET A 271 -3.95 -3.24 -16.57
CA MET A 271 -5.40 -3.49 -16.67
C MET A 271 -6.01 -2.98 -17.97
N SER A 272 -5.41 -1.97 -18.61
CA SER A 272 -5.82 -1.45 -19.92
C SER A 272 -5.14 -2.17 -21.10
N ASP A 273 -4.66 -3.40 -20.91
CA ASP A 273 -3.93 -4.22 -21.91
C ASP A 273 -2.68 -3.52 -22.49
N ARG A 274 -2.06 -2.62 -21.72
CA ARG A 274 -0.79 -1.97 -22.06
C ARG A 274 0.35 -2.56 -21.25
N ARG A 275 1.58 -2.24 -21.63
CA ARG A 275 2.74 -2.59 -20.79
C ARG A 275 2.61 -1.84 -19.45
N GLY A 276 2.89 -2.51 -18.33
CA GLY A 276 2.87 -1.96 -16.97
C GLY A 276 3.97 -0.92 -16.72
N GLU A 277 3.96 0.16 -17.50
CA GLU A 277 4.90 1.26 -17.40
C GLU A 277 4.23 2.45 -16.70
N PRO A 278 4.74 2.92 -15.55
CA PRO A 278 4.12 4.02 -14.80
C PRO A 278 3.84 5.27 -15.64
N ARG A 279 2.70 5.92 -15.38
CA ARG A 279 2.32 7.20 -16.00
C ARG A 279 3.15 8.34 -15.41
N ASN A 280 3.42 9.36 -16.22
CA ASN A 280 3.93 10.62 -15.69
C ASN A 280 2.79 11.33 -14.95
N LEU A 281 3.09 11.96 -13.81
CA LEU A 281 2.17 12.86 -13.13
C LEU A 281 2.41 14.30 -13.62
N PRO A 282 1.37 15.11 -13.85
CA PRO A 282 -0.08 14.79 -13.90
C PRO A 282 -0.51 14.05 -15.21
N PRO A 283 -1.73 13.45 -15.27
CA PRO A 283 -2.86 13.50 -14.31
C PRO A 283 -2.83 12.44 -13.21
N LYS A 284 -3.64 12.64 -12.16
CA LYS A 284 -3.81 11.68 -11.05
C LYS A 284 -4.80 10.58 -11.42
N LEU A 285 -4.69 9.41 -10.79
CA LEU A 285 -5.59 8.28 -11.04
C LEU A 285 -7.00 8.52 -10.50
N GLU A 286 -7.12 9.31 -9.44
CA GLU A 286 -8.41 9.67 -8.84
C GLU A 286 -9.29 10.45 -9.83
N THR A 287 -8.71 11.07 -10.86
CA THR A 287 -9.44 11.72 -11.96
C THR A 287 -9.34 10.97 -13.29
N ASN A 288 -8.16 10.41 -13.61
CA ASN A 288 -7.83 9.76 -14.88
C ASN A 288 -7.04 8.47 -14.64
N GLY A 289 -7.74 7.45 -14.18
CA GLY A 289 -7.21 6.11 -13.93
C GLY A 289 -7.52 5.14 -15.06
N LEU A 290 -8.19 4.02 -14.73
CA LEU A 290 -8.60 3.00 -15.68
C LEU A 290 -9.54 3.59 -16.72
N ASP A 291 -9.27 3.35 -18.00
CA ASP A 291 -9.99 3.91 -19.15
C ASP A 291 -10.15 5.44 -19.11
N ASP A 292 -9.17 6.14 -18.51
CA ASP A 292 -9.19 7.59 -18.27
C ASP A 292 -10.39 8.07 -17.43
N ARG A 293 -10.93 7.18 -16.59
CA ARG A 293 -12.03 7.45 -15.65
C ARG A 293 -11.54 7.55 -14.21
N PRO A 294 -12.30 8.23 -13.31
CA PRO A 294 -11.98 8.28 -11.89
C PRO A 294 -11.78 6.88 -11.31
N THR A 295 -10.61 6.62 -10.72
CA THR A 295 -10.28 5.29 -10.19
C THR A 295 -9.67 5.38 -8.81
N LEU A 296 -10.27 4.68 -7.85
CA LEU A 296 -9.71 4.51 -6.53
C LEU A 296 -8.77 3.30 -6.50
N VAL A 297 -7.46 3.56 -6.41
CA VAL A 297 -6.46 2.50 -6.19
C VAL A 297 -5.95 2.53 -4.75
N SER A 298 -6.14 1.43 -4.01
CA SER A 298 -5.63 1.28 -2.65
C SER A 298 -5.19 -0.15 -2.34
N ASN A 299 -4.33 -0.31 -1.33
CA ASN A 299 -3.79 -1.61 -0.92
C ASN A 299 -4.86 -2.48 -0.21
N VAL A 300 -4.70 -3.81 -0.29
CA VAL A 300 -5.57 -4.82 0.34
C VAL A 300 -5.85 -4.50 1.81
N GLU A 301 -4.81 -4.24 2.62
CA GLU A 301 -4.97 -3.98 4.04
C GLU A 301 -5.80 -2.72 4.34
N THR A 302 -5.64 -1.66 3.53
CA THR A 302 -6.47 -0.46 3.69
C THR A 302 -7.95 -0.80 3.50
N PHE A 303 -8.30 -1.64 2.51
CA PHE A 303 -9.69 -2.09 2.35
C PHE A 303 -10.15 -3.01 3.48
N ALA A 304 -9.30 -3.92 3.96
CA ALA A 304 -9.65 -4.86 5.03
C ALA A 304 -9.99 -4.17 6.37
N TRP A 305 -9.42 -2.98 6.65
CA TRP A 305 -9.76 -2.20 7.84
C TRP A 305 -11.06 -1.40 7.73
N VAL A 306 -11.55 -1.12 6.52
CA VAL A 306 -12.75 -0.31 6.31
C VAL A 306 -13.98 -0.92 7.00
N PRO A 307 -14.30 -2.23 6.85
CA PRO A 307 -15.42 -2.85 7.57
C PRO A 307 -15.35 -2.66 9.07
N TYR A 308 -14.17 -2.84 9.67
CA TYR A 308 -13.98 -2.66 11.11
C TYR A 308 -14.29 -1.24 11.56
N ILE A 309 -13.78 -0.24 10.84
CA ILE A 309 -14.06 1.17 11.13
C ILE A 309 -15.55 1.47 10.92
N CYS A 310 -16.16 0.93 9.87
CA CYS A 310 -17.58 1.09 9.61
C CYS A 310 -18.46 0.39 10.66
N VAL A 311 -18.06 -0.71 11.29
CA VAL A 311 -18.88 -1.36 12.33
C VAL A 311 -18.65 -0.75 13.70
N ASN A 312 -17.38 -0.57 14.09
CA ASN A 312 -16.99 -0.21 15.46
C ASN A 312 -16.73 1.29 15.67
N GLY A 313 -16.68 2.07 14.57
CA GLY A 313 -16.37 3.49 14.59
C GLY A 313 -14.88 3.81 14.51
N GLY A 314 -14.56 4.96 13.92
CA GLY A 314 -13.18 5.39 13.69
C GLY A 314 -12.39 5.64 14.96
N ALA A 315 -13.05 6.18 16.00
CA ALA A 315 -12.43 6.37 17.31
C ALA A 315 -11.98 5.04 17.95
N SER A 316 -12.75 3.96 17.75
CA SER A 316 -12.40 2.63 18.25
C SER A 316 -11.16 2.08 17.58
N TYR A 317 -11.04 2.24 16.25
CA TYR A 317 -9.81 1.90 15.52
C TYR A 317 -8.63 2.77 15.99
N ALA A 318 -8.80 4.09 16.04
CA ALA A 318 -7.74 5.02 16.43
C ALA A 318 -7.18 4.71 17.82
N ALA A 319 -8.02 4.31 18.77
CA ALA A 319 -7.63 3.97 20.14
C ALA A 319 -6.76 2.70 20.27
N GLN A 320 -6.62 1.89 19.20
CA GLN A 320 -5.84 0.65 19.23
C GLN A 320 -4.34 0.82 18.99
N GLY A 321 -3.89 2.03 18.68
CA GLY A 321 -2.47 2.35 18.62
C GLY A 321 -1.87 2.53 20.01
N VAL A 322 -0.54 2.61 20.07
CA VAL A 322 0.23 2.84 21.30
C VAL A 322 1.18 4.00 21.12
N ASN A 323 1.75 4.52 22.21
CA ASN A 323 2.75 5.59 22.16
C ASN A 323 2.28 6.85 21.41
N GLU A 324 1.04 7.27 21.65
CA GLU A 324 0.37 8.42 20.98
C GLU A 324 0.01 8.19 19.49
N TRP A 325 0.32 7.01 18.94
CA TRP A 325 -0.06 6.64 17.57
C TRP A 325 -1.46 6.02 17.51
N LYS A 326 -2.04 6.02 16.30
CA LYS A 326 -3.42 5.59 16.06
C LYS A 326 -3.50 4.35 15.19
N GLY A 327 -4.44 3.47 15.50
CA GLY A 327 -4.76 2.32 14.66
C GLY A 327 -3.81 1.13 14.81
N ARG A 328 -3.97 0.19 13.88
CA ARG A 328 -3.19 -1.05 13.82
C ARG A 328 -2.63 -1.25 12.42
N ARG A 329 -1.63 -2.12 12.29
CA ARG A 329 -1.02 -2.46 11.00
C ARG A 329 -0.51 -3.89 11.00
N LEU A 330 -0.46 -4.50 9.83
CA LEU A 330 0.18 -5.79 9.61
C LEU A 330 1.61 -5.58 9.09
N PHE A 331 2.57 -6.26 9.73
CA PHE A 331 3.95 -6.37 9.25
C PHE A 331 4.28 -7.82 8.91
N SER A 332 4.82 -8.01 7.72
CA SER A 332 5.49 -9.25 7.32
C SER A 332 6.92 -9.20 7.85
N VAL A 333 7.29 -10.15 8.71
CA VAL A 333 8.65 -10.25 9.24
C VAL A 333 9.31 -11.52 8.72
N SER A 334 10.45 -11.34 8.05
CA SER A 334 11.25 -12.39 7.41
C SER A 334 12.73 -12.22 7.73
N GLY A 335 13.58 -13.06 7.13
CA GLY A 335 15.01 -13.11 7.42
C GLY A 335 15.32 -13.97 8.64
N GLU A 336 16.29 -13.54 9.44
CA GLU A 336 16.92 -14.37 10.48
C GLU A 336 16.25 -14.26 11.87
N VAL A 337 14.92 -14.31 11.92
CA VAL A 337 14.13 -14.39 13.16
C VAL A 337 13.73 -15.84 13.50
N LYS A 338 13.50 -16.14 14.79
CA LYS A 338 13.09 -17.49 15.21
C LYS A 338 11.70 -17.87 14.71
N ARG A 339 10.79 -16.88 14.65
CA ARG A 339 9.42 -17.07 14.17
C ARG A 339 9.08 -16.04 13.09
N PRO A 340 9.39 -16.30 11.81
CA PRO A 340 8.93 -15.45 10.71
C PRO A 340 7.41 -15.57 10.55
N GLY A 341 6.75 -14.49 10.12
CA GLY A 341 5.29 -14.44 10.11
C GLY A 341 4.72 -13.10 9.70
N VAL A 342 3.39 -13.04 9.56
CA VAL A 342 2.64 -11.79 9.47
C VAL A 342 2.09 -11.48 10.85
N TYR A 343 2.36 -10.29 11.37
CA TYR A 343 1.93 -9.87 12.70
C TYR A 343 1.06 -8.64 12.60
N GLU A 344 -0.15 -8.74 13.10
CA GLU A 344 -1.02 -7.59 13.34
C GLU A 344 -0.63 -6.93 14.66
N VAL A 345 -0.20 -5.67 14.61
CA VAL A 345 0.32 -4.94 15.77
C VAL A 345 -0.33 -3.57 15.92
N PRO A 346 -0.41 -3.04 17.15
CA PRO A 346 -0.67 -1.62 17.37
C PRO A 346 0.31 -0.75 16.59
N MET A 347 -0.17 0.29 15.92
CA MET A 347 0.71 1.32 15.38
C MET A 347 1.51 1.93 16.53
N GLY A 348 2.81 2.12 16.34
CA GLY A 348 3.69 2.63 17.39
C GLY A 348 4.36 1.57 18.27
N LEU A 349 4.06 0.28 18.08
CA LEU A 349 4.83 -0.82 18.68
C LEU A 349 6.30 -0.69 18.29
N THR A 350 7.21 -0.99 19.21
CA THR A 350 8.65 -0.89 18.92
C THR A 350 9.18 -2.08 18.13
N LEU A 351 10.28 -1.88 17.41
CA LEU A 351 11.01 -2.98 16.76
C LEU A 351 11.46 -4.03 17.77
N ARG A 352 11.86 -3.63 18.98
CA ARG A 352 12.23 -4.53 20.08
C ARG A 352 11.10 -5.47 20.45
N GLU A 353 9.91 -4.92 20.66
CA GLU A 353 8.72 -5.69 20.99
C GLU A 353 8.39 -6.64 19.84
N LEU A 354 8.37 -6.18 18.59
CA LEU A 354 8.06 -7.03 17.44
C LEU A 354 9.07 -8.17 17.24
N ILE A 355 10.38 -7.90 17.37
CA ILE A 355 11.44 -8.88 17.12
C ILE A 355 11.60 -9.84 18.30
N TYR A 356 11.57 -9.36 19.55
CA TYR A 356 11.90 -10.17 20.72
C TYR A 356 10.70 -10.56 21.59
N GLY A 357 9.53 -9.98 21.36
CA GLY A 357 8.32 -10.28 22.14
C GLY A 357 7.88 -11.73 21.98
N GLU A 358 7.44 -12.35 23.08
CA GLU A 358 7.01 -13.75 23.15
C GLU A 358 5.84 -14.06 22.19
N GLN A 359 4.97 -13.07 21.99
CA GLN A 359 3.80 -13.13 21.10
C GLN A 359 4.14 -12.95 19.62
N PHE A 360 5.37 -12.54 19.28
CA PHE A 360 5.78 -12.21 17.92
C PHE A 360 6.96 -13.08 17.46
N CYS A 361 8.08 -12.48 17.03
CA CYS A 361 9.17 -13.20 16.36
C CYS A 361 10.08 -14.01 17.30
N GLN A 362 9.98 -13.82 18.62
CA GLN A 362 10.69 -14.57 19.67
C GLN A 362 12.23 -14.50 19.61
N GLY A 363 12.76 -13.46 18.96
CA GLY A 363 14.18 -13.16 18.85
C GLY A 363 14.81 -13.61 17.54
N ILE A 364 16.13 -13.52 17.49
CA ILE A 364 16.96 -13.78 16.31
C ILE A 364 17.44 -15.24 16.34
N VAL A 365 17.56 -15.86 15.16
CA VAL A 365 18.01 -17.26 15.02
C VAL A 365 19.40 -17.45 15.63
N GLY A 366 19.51 -18.46 16.50
CA GLY A 366 20.73 -18.80 17.22
C GLY A 366 21.11 -17.81 18.31
N ASP A 367 20.16 -17.00 18.79
CA ASP A 367 20.35 -15.97 19.83
C ASP A 367 21.47 -14.99 19.48
N ARG A 368 21.71 -14.81 18.18
CA ARG A 368 22.68 -13.84 17.66
C ARG A 368 22.17 -12.42 17.85
N ASN A 369 23.12 -11.48 17.84
CA ASN A 369 22.79 -10.06 17.84
C ASN A 369 22.23 -9.63 16.48
N LEU A 370 21.43 -8.57 16.50
CA LEU A 370 20.98 -7.88 15.29
C LEU A 370 22.18 -7.24 14.62
N LYS A 371 22.36 -7.49 13.32
CA LYS A 371 23.30 -6.74 12.48
C LYS A 371 22.61 -5.58 11.79
N GLY A 372 21.44 -5.84 11.21
CA GLY A 372 20.66 -4.83 10.54
C GLY A 372 19.25 -5.26 10.18
N LEU A 373 18.49 -4.32 9.62
CA LEU A 373 17.10 -4.47 9.24
C LEU A 373 16.86 -3.79 7.90
N ALA A 374 16.15 -4.44 6.98
CA ALA A 374 15.52 -3.74 5.86
C ALA A 374 14.07 -3.39 6.23
N PRO A 375 13.73 -2.10 6.44
CA PRO A 375 12.42 -1.70 6.97
C PRO A 375 11.29 -1.66 5.91
N SER A 376 11.62 -1.88 4.64
CA SER A 376 10.66 -1.87 3.53
C SER A 376 11.14 -2.74 2.38
N GLY A 377 11.51 -3.99 2.67
CA GLY A 377 12.21 -4.84 1.70
C GLY A 377 13.47 -4.15 1.14
N PRO A 378 13.92 -4.48 -0.08
CA PRO A 378 15.03 -3.80 -0.74
C PRO A 378 14.79 -2.30 -0.96
N SER A 379 13.53 -1.85 -1.08
CA SER A 379 13.20 -0.45 -1.37
C SER A 379 13.56 0.53 -0.25
N GLY A 380 13.61 0.07 1.00
CA GLY A 380 14.00 0.86 2.17
C GLY A 380 15.51 0.86 2.48
N GLY A 381 16.30 0.07 1.74
CA GLY A 381 17.71 -0.19 2.07
C GLY A 381 17.88 -0.88 3.43
N PHE A 382 19.06 -0.70 4.01
CA PHE A 382 19.43 -1.33 5.27
C PHE A 382 19.62 -0.31 6.39
N LEU A 383 19.16 -0.66 7.58
CA LEU A 383 19.45 0.03 8.83
C LEU A 383 20.45 -0.82 9.64
N PRO A 384 21.52 -0.22 10.19
CA PRO A 384 22.36 -0.89 11.17
C PRO A 384 21.63 -1.07 12.49
N ALA A 385 22.09 -1.98 13.34
CA ALA A 385 21.55 -2.15 14.69
C ALA A 385 21.59 -0.85 15.54
N LYS A 386 22.52 0.05 15.24
CA LYS A 386 22.62 1.36 15.88
C LYS A 386 22.83 2.47 14.85
N LEU A 387 22.04 3.54 14.94
CA LEU A 387 22.23 4.78 14.20
C LEU A 387 23.14 5.72 15.01
N THR A 388 24.01 6.46 14.33
CA THR A 388 24.89 7.45 14.94
C THR A 388 24.79 8.82 14.24
N ASN A 389 25.34 9.86 14.86
CA ASN A 389 25.44 11.20 14.27
C ASN A 389 26.28 11.25 12.97
N THR A 390 27.26 10.35 12.81
CA THR A 390 28.07 10.19 11.61
C THR A 390 27.42 9.26 10.60
N ALA A 391 26.53 8.38 11.04
CA ALA A 391 25.88 7.37 10.22
C ALA A 391 24.44 7.06 10.70
N GLY A 392 23.45 7.76 10.14
CA GLY A 392 22.05 7.37 10.22
C GLY A 392 21.13 8.37 10.92
N LEU A 393 21.62 9.15 11.87
CA LEU A 393 20.83 10.25 12.44
C LEU A 393 20.84 11.48 11.50
N PRO A 394 19.72 12.21 11.35
CA PRO A 394 19.71 13.47 10.62
C PRO A 394 20.72 14.47 11.18
N ARG A 395 21.36 15.26 10.32
CA ARG A 395 22.35 16.30 10.75
C ARG A 395 21.78 17.30 11.76
N ASP A 396 20.47 17.53 11.73
CA ASP A 396 19.75 18.44 12.64
C ASP A 396 18.61 17.69 13.38
N HIS A 397 18.89 16.45 13.80
CA HIS A 397 17.90 15.61 14.48
C HIS A 397 17.39 16.24 15.78
N THR A 398 18.22 17.01 16.48
CA THR A 398 17.86 17.70 17.73
C THR A 398 16.72 18.71 17.55
N ASN A 399 16.56 19.31 16.36
CA ASN A 399 15.46 20.20 16.02
C ASN A 399 14.32 19.50 15.26
N ASN A 400 14.46 18.21 14.95
CA ASN A 400 13.42 17.45 14.25
C ASN A 400 12.26 17.12 15.21
N LYS A 401 11.05 17.55 14.87
CA LYS A 401 9.85 17.35 15.71
C LYS A 401 9.53 15.87 15.98
N SER A 402 9.67 15.01 14.97
CA SER A 402 9.41 13.57 15.11
C SER A 402 10.45 12.91 16.03
N TRP A 403 11.72 13.34 15.92
CA TRP A 403 12.78 12.92 16.82
C TRP A 403 12.52 13.36 18.26
N GLN A 404 12.26 14.65 18.49
CA GLN A 404 11.97 15.19 19.81
C GLN A 404 10.78 14.47 20.49
N ALA A 405 9.74 14.15 19.70
CA ALA A 405 8.59 13.41 20.19
C ALA A 405 8.96 11.97 20.58
N LEU A 406 9.73 11.25 19.74
CA LEU A 406 10.23 9.91 20.05
C LEU A 406 11.06 9.94 21.34
N VAL A 407 12.07 10.79 21.40
CA VAL A 407 12.97 10.91 22.54
C VAL A 407 12.19 11.19 23.82
N ARG A 408 11.23 12.13 23.79
CA ARG A 408 10.37 12.44 24.93
C ARG A 408 9.60 11.21 25.39
N ARG A 409 8.95 10.48 24.47
CA ARG A 409 8.16 9.28 24.81
C ARG A 409 9.03 8.15 25.36
N ARG A 410 10.25 8.00 24.84
CA ARG A 410 11.18 6.93 25.21
C ARG A 410 12.09 7.28 26.37
N GLY A 411 12.02 8.52 26.88
CA GLY A 411 12.93 9.00 27.95
C GLY A 411 14.39 9.01 27.52
N LEU A 412 14.66 9.16 26.23
CA LEU A 412 16.02 9.23 25.69
C LEU A 412 16.58 10.64 25.90
N ASP A 413 17.90 10.80 25.78
CA ASP A 413 18.52 12.13 25.71
C ASP A 413 18.23 12.76 24.33
N PRO A 414 17.61 13.96 24.26
CA PRO A 414 17.41 14.67 22.99
C PRO A 414 18.69 14.93 22.19
N ASN A 415 19.82 14.99 22.88
CA ASN A 415 21.15 15.20 22.30
C ASN A 415 21.92 13.89 22.10
N ALA A 416 21.27 12.73 22.28
CA ALA A 416 21.90 11.44 22.07
C ALA A 416 22.48 11.36 20.64
N THR A 417 23.76 11.04 20.56
CA THR A 417 24.46 10.87 19.29
C THR A 417 24.34 9.46 18.73
N GLU A 418 23.65 8.57 19.45
CA GLU A 418 23.42 7.17 19.10
C GLU A 418 21.98 6.75 19.42
N LEU A 419 21.42 5.86 18.61
CA LEU A 419 20.11 5.26 18.82
C LEU A 419 20.13 3.77 18.43
N ASP A 420 19.71 2.89 19.33
CA ASP A 420 19.42 1.49 19.02
C ASP A 420 18.12 1.43 18.19
N ILE A 421 18.17 0.84 16.99
CA ILE A 421 16.98 0.78 16.12
C ILE A 421 15.86 -0.05 16.73
N LEU A 422 16.15 -0.94 17.68
CA LEU A 422 15.14 -1.69 18.39
C LEU A 422 14.20 -0.78 19.19
N ASP A 423 14.63 0.42 19.57
CA ASP A 423 13.79 1.38 20.29
C ASP A 423 12.93 2.26 19.37
N LEU A 424 13.02 2.07 18.05
CA LEU A 424 12.16 2.74 17.09
C LEU A 424 10.74 2.20 17.15
N GLU A 425 9.80 3.14 17.23
CA GLU A 425 8.37 2.89 17.06
C GLU A 425 8.07 2.67 15.56
N LEU A 426 7.28 1.65 15.25
CA LEU A 426 6.90 1.29 13.88
C LEU A 426 5.88 2.30 13.32
N GLU A 427 6.36 3.49 12.94
CA GLU A 427 5.55 4.55 12.32
C GLU A 427 6.22 5.22 11.12
N LEU A 428 5.42 5.51 10.09
CA LEU A 428 5.87 5.95 8.77
C LEU A 428 6.66 7.27 8.80
N ASN A 429 6.16 8.29 9.48
CA ASN A 429 6.77 9.60 9.53
C ASN A 429 8.02 9.62 10.41
N LEU A 430 8.10 8.76 11.43
CA LEU A 430 9.31 8.58 12.21
C LEU A 430 10.44 8.03 11.34
N PHE A 431 10.22 6.96 10.57
CA PHE A 431 11.26 6.40 9.70
C PHE A 431 11.73 7.40 8.63
N ARG A 432 10.81 8.17 8.03
CA ARG A 432 11.13 9.26 7.10
C ARG A 432 11.93 10.38 7.76
N ALA A 433 11.65 10.64 9.04
CA ALA A 433 12.36 11.67 9.80
C ALA A 433 13.78 11.25 10.17
N LEU A 434 14.06 9.94 10.33
CA LEU A 434 15.40 9.43 10.60
C LEU A 434 16.33 9.60 9.39
N SER A 435 15.84 9.38 8.18
CA SER A 435 16.61 9.70 6.97
C SER A 435 15.71 9.76 5.74
N PRO A 436 16.01 10.65 4.76
CA PRO A 436 15.21 10.80 3.55
C PRO A 436 15.08 9.52 2.72
N THR A 437 15.98 8.55 2.93
CA THR A 437 16.05 7.31 2.15
C THR A 437 15.45 6.12 2.90
N GLN A 438 15.02 6.32 4.14
CA GLN A 438 14.48 5.30 5.02
C GLN A 438 12.95 5.40 4.97
N ALA A 439 12.32 4.37 4.43
CA ALA A 439 10.88 4.22 4.42
C ALA A 439 10.49 2.99 5.26
N LEU A 440 9.41 3.11 6.04
CA LEU A 440 8.79 1.97 6.68
C LEU A 440 7.74 1.38 5.73
N GLY A 441 8.05 0.20 5.20
CA GLY A 441 7.13 -0.59 4.39
C GLY A 441 6.27 -1.48 5.27
N ALA A 442 5.77 -2.54 4.68
CA ALA A 442 5.10 -3.61 5.41
C ALA A 442 5.94 -4.89 5.50
N GLY A 443 6.99 -5.02 4.68
CA GLY A 443 7.97 -6.11 4.74
C GLY A 443 9.23 -5.70 5.50
N LEU A 444 9.47 -6.36 6.63
CA LEU A 444 10.65 -6.22 7.48
C LEU A 444 11.55 -7.44 7.29
N VAL A 445 12.79 -7.23 6.83
CA VAL A 445 13.80 -8.30 6.68
C VAL A 445 14.87 -8.12 7.74
N VAL A 446 14.98 -9.09 8.65
CA VAL A 446 15.92 -9.06 9.77
C VAL A 446 17.22 -9.77 9.40
N TYR A 447 18.36 -9.12 9.65
CA TYR A 447 19.69 -9.67 9.41
C TYR A 447 20.45 -9.82 10.73
N ALA A 448 20.95 -11.02 10.97
CA ALA A 448 21.72 -11.35 12.16
C ALA A 448 23.22 -11.10 11.95
N GLU A 449 23.96 -11.03 13.05
CA GLU A 449 25.42 -10.96 13.02
C GLU A 449 26.03 -12.09 12.17
N GLY A 450 27.05 -11.71 11.40
CA GLY A 450 27.70 -12.55 10.39
C GLY A 450 27.12 -12.49 8.97
N ARG A 451 25.96 -11.86 8.74
CA ARG A 451 25.44 -11.67 7.37
C ARG A 451 26.30 -10.70 6.57
N ASP A 452 26.58 -10.98 5.30
CA ASP A 452 27.30 -10.05 4.43
C ASP A 452 26.35 -9.04 3.77
N MET A 453 26.38 -7.79 4.23
CA MET A 453 25.48 -6.76 3.71
C MET A 453 25.87 -6.22 2.33
N ALA A 454 27.12 -6.41 1.89
CA ALA A 454 27.51 -6.08 0.52
C ALA A 454 26.87 -7.06 -0.47
N GLN A 455 26.82 -8.36 -0.12
CA GLN A 455 26.10 -9.35 -0.93
C GLN A 455 24.60 -9.07 -0.99
N GLU A 456 23.98 -8.72 0.15
CA GLU A 456 22.56 -8.33 0.19
C GLU A 456 22.25 -7.11 -0.67
N ALA A 457 23.15 -6.12 -0.67
CA ALA A 457 23.02 -4.93 -1.50
C ALA A 457 23.05 -5.28 -2.99
N VAL A 458 23.99 -6.11 -3.43
CA VAL A 458 24.08 -6.54 -4.84
C VAL A 458 22.87 -7.37 -5.25
N ASN A 459 22.41 -8.27 -4.39
CA ASN A 459 21.18 -9.04 -4.61
C ASN A 459 19.96 -8.12 -4.78
N SER A 460 19.84 -7.08 -3.95
CA SER A 460 18.76 -6.08 -4.07
C SER A 460 18.87 -5.26 -5.36
N LEU A 461 20.08 -4.92 -5.79
CA LEU A 461 20.30 -4.25 -7.07
C LEU A 461 19.91 -5.13 -8.26
N GLU A 462 20.21 -6.42 -8.21
CA GLU A 462 19.81 -7.39 -9.23
C GLU A 462 18.30 -7.47 -9.36
N PHE A 463 17.59 -7.51 -8.23
CA PHE A 463 16.13 -7.41 -8.19
C PHE A 463 15.64 -6.16 -8.94
N PHE A 464 16.13 -4.97 -8.57
CA PHE A 464 15.68 -3.74 -9.24
C PHE A 464 16.02 -3.68 -10.73
N ARG A 465 17.17 -4.24 -11.14
CA ARG A 465 17.54 -4.35 -12.56
C ARG A 465 16.56 -5.24 -13.31
N ASN A 466 16.21 -6.40 -12.74
CA ASN A 466 15.34 -7.39 -13.37
C ASN A 466 13.88 -6.91 -13.42
N GLU A 467 13.44 -6.19 -12.39
CA GLU A 467 12.06 -5.73 -12.23
C GLU A 467 11.78 -4.32 -12.79
N SER A 468 12.80 -3.66 -13.35
CA SER A 468 12.61 -2.38 -14.02
C SER A 468 11.78 -2.55 -15.30
N CYS A 469 10.70 -1.78 -15.46
CA CYS A 469 9.95 -1.75 -16.74
C CYS A 469 10.75 -1.19 -17.92
N GLY A 470 11.85 -0.49 -17.65
CA GLY A 470 12.75 0.05 -18.67
C GLY A 470 12.32 1.38 -19.31
N LYS A 471 11.23 2.01 -18.87
CA LYS A 471 10.71 3.26 -19.47
C LYS A 471 11.66 4.45 -19.35
N CYS A 472 12.18 4.71 -18.15
CA CYS A 472 13.09 5.84 -17.92
C CYS A 472 14.56 5.39 -18.04
N VAL A 473 15.33 6.12 -18.85
CA VAL A 473 16.75 5.82 -19.10
C VAL A 473 17.59 5.80 -17.81
N PRO A 474 17.43 6.75 -16.86
CA PRO A 474 18.19 6.74 -15.61
C PRO A 474 18.00 5.45 -14.81
N CYS A 475 16.76 5.00 -14.59
CA CYS A 475 16.51 3.73 -13.91
C CYS A 475 17.04 2.54 -14.72
N ARG A 476 16.67 2.43 -16.00
CA ARG A 476 16.99 1.27 -16.85
C ARG A 476 18.49 1.02 -16.95
N LEU A 477 19.27 2.05 -17.28
CA LEU A 477 20.71 1.92 -17.45
C LEU A 477 21.45 2.06 -16.12
N GLY A 478 20.97 2.91 -15.22
CA GLY A 478 21.57 3.11 -13.90
C GLY A 478 21.54 1.85 -13.06
N ALA A 479 20.42 1.11 -13.03
CA ALA A 479 20.34 -0.17 -12.33
C ALA A 479 21.35 -1.19 -12.88
N GLN A 480 21.49 -1.30 -14.20
CA GLN A 480 22.49 -2.18 -14.83
C GLN A 480 23.92 -1.79 -14.43
N LYS A 481 24.24 -0.49 -14.40
CA LYS A 481 25.56 0.00 -14.01
C LYS A 481 25.85 -0.25 -12.52
N MET A 482 24.86 -0.07 -11.65
CA MET A 482 25.01 -0.37 -10.23
C MET A 482 25.22 -1.86 -9.97
N VAL A 483 24.48 -2.74 -10.65
CA VAL A 483 24.72 -4.19 -10.54
C VAL A 483 26.12 -4.55 -11.02
N SER A 484 26.53 -4.06 -12.20
CA SER A 484 27.88 -4.34 -12.72
C SER A 484 28.98 -3.83 -11.78
N LEU A 485 28.79 -2.68 -11.14
CA LEU A 485 29.71 -2.21 -10.11
C LEU A 485 29.73 -3.14 -8.90
N GLY A 486 28.55 -3.54 -8.41
CA GLY A 486 28.39 -4.46 -7.29
C GLY A 486 29.05 -5.83 -7.53
N GLU A 487 28.84 -6.42 -8.71
CA GLU A 487 29.49 -7.67 -9.13
C GLU A 487 31.02 -7.51 -9.17
N ASN A 488 31.53 -6.41 -9.74
CA ASN A 488 32.98 -6.16 -9.77
C ASN A 488 33.58 -5.92 -8.38
N LEU A 489 32.80 -5.30 -7.48
CA LEU A 489 33.16 -5.17 -6.08
C LEU A 489 33.28 -6.56 -5.45
N LEU A 490 32.23 -7.38 -5.49
CA LEU A 490 32.24 -8.73 -4.88
C LEU A 490 33.30 -9.67 -5.48
N ASP A 491 33.61 -9.53 -6.77
CA ASP A 491 34.69 -10.27 -7.44
C ASP A 491 36.12 -9.80 -7.05
N GLY A 492 36.24 -8.78 -6.21
CA GLY A 492 37.52 -8.21 -5.80
C GLY A 492 38.30 -7.57 -6.95
N LYS A 493 37.61 -6.96 -7.92
CA LYS A 493 38.23 -6.33 -9.10
C LYS A 493 38.54 -4.85 -8.90
N ILE A 494 38.20 -4.29 -7.74
CA ILE A 494 38.33 -2.85 -7.44
C ILE A 494 39.40 -2.67 -6.36
N SER A 495 40.36 -1.76 -6.59
CA SER A 495 41.34 -1.36 -5.57
C SER A 495 40.76 -0.31 -4.63
N ARG A 496 41.30 -0.21 -3.41
CA ARG A 496 40.89 0.79 -2.41
C ARG A 496 41.01 2.21 -2.94
N ALA A 497 42.14 2.54 -3.56
CA ALA A 497 42.38 3.88 -4.14
C ALA A 497 41.32 4.23 -5.19
N ARG A 498 41.06 3.33 -6.14
CA ARG A 498 40.05 3.54 -7.19
C ARG A 498 38.64 3.65 -6.61
N TRP A 499 38.32 2.86 -5.59
CA TRP A 499 37.04 2.94 -4.90
C TRP A 499 36.82 4.33 -4.28
N SER A 500 37.79 4.80 -3.49
CA SER A 500 37.66 6.07 -2.75
C SER A 500 37.75 7.31 -3.65
N GLU A 501 38.67 7.32 -4.61
CA GLU A 501 39.01 8.53 -5.38
C GLU A 501 38.14 8.69 -6.62
N GLU A 502 37.71 7.59 -7.25
CA GLU A 502 36.98 7.63 -8.52
C GLU A 502 35.53 7.15 -8.38
N LEU A 503 35.31 5.96 -7.81
CA LEU A 503 34.03 5.28 -7.92
C LEU A 503 32.99 5.79 -6.92
N LEU A 504 33.35 6.04 -5.66
CA LEU A 504 32.41 6.55 -4.66
C LEU A 504 31.74 7.88 -5.07
N PRO A 505 32.48 8.90 -5.56
CA PRO A 505 31.86 10.12 -6.08
C PRO A 505 30.90 9.86 -7.24
N LEU A 506 31.27 8.99 -8.18
CA LEU A 506 30.44 8.63 -9.33
C LEU A 506 29.18 7.86 -8.93
N VAL A 507 29.26 6.96 -7.94
CA VAL A 507 28.10 6.25 -7.39
C VAL A 507 27.14 7.23 -6.75
N ALA A 508 27.64 8.19 -5.97
CA ALA A 508 26.81 9.20 -5.34
C ALA A 508 26.13 10.11 -6.38
N GLU A 509 26.85 10.53 -7.42
CA GLU A 509 26.30 11.32 -8.51
C GLU A 509 25.25 10.55 -9.31
N MET A 510 25.56 9.31 -9.71
CA MET A 510 24.64 8.43 -10.43
C MET A 510 23.39 8.15 -9.59
N GLY A 511 23.55 7.88 -8.30
CA GLY A 511 22.41 7.67 -7.39
C GLY A 511 21.47 8.87 -7.36
N ARG A 512 22.00 10.09 -7.23
CA ARG A 512 21.18 11.31 -7.29
C ARG A 512 20.50 11.48 -8.64
N ALA A 513 21.20 11.22 -9.75
CA ALA A 513 20.63 11.32 -11.08
C ALA A 513 19.46 10.35 -11.29
N ILE A 514 19.61 9.10 -10.82
CA ILE A 514 18.55 8.10 -10.86
C ILE A 514 17.34 8.55 -10.01
N GLU A 515 17.57 9.03 -8.79
CA GLU A 515 16.50 9.50 -7.89
C GLU A 515 15.69 10.66 -8.48
N LEU A 516 16.38 11.65 -9.05
CA LEU A 516 15.73 12.85 -9.57
C LEU A 516 14.99 12.60 -10.89
N ALA A 517 15.50 11.70 -11.73
CA ALA A 517 15.01 11.52 -13.10
C ALA A 517 14.27 10.18 -13.33
N SER A 518 13.97 9.44 -12.26
CA SER A 518 13.09 8.26 -12.32
C SER A 518 11.62 8.65 -12.13
N ILE A 519 10.77 8.11 -13.01
CA ILE A 519 9.32 8.39 -13.04
C ILE A 519 8.63 7.86 -11.78
N CYS A 520 9.00 6.67 -11.30
CA CYS A 520 8.32 5.98 -10.22
C CYS A 520 9.23 5.65 -9.03
N GLY A 521 8.62 5.16 -7.94
CA GLY A 521 9.31 4.77 -6.71
C GLY A 521 10.41 3.72 -6.91
N LEU A 522 10.19 2.72 -7.78
CA LEU A 522 11.20 1.69 -8.08
C LEU A 522 12.53 2.31 -8.48
N GLY A 523 12.50 3.18 -9.50
CA GLY A 523 13.73 3.82 -9.99
C GLY A 523 14.42 4.63 -8.90
N ARG A 524 13.66 5.37 -8.09
CA ARG A 524 14.20 6.14 -6.95
C ARG A 524 14.83 5.26 -5.88
N SER A 525 14.37 4.02 -5.72
CA SER A 525 14.90 3.07 -4.74
C SER A 525 16.16 2.33 -5.21
N VAL A 526 16.47 2.28 -6.51
CA VAL A 526 17.65 1.60 -7.07
C VAL A 526 18.96 1.91 -6.31
N PRO A 527 19.35 3.17 -6.02
CA PRO A 527 20.59 3.45 -5.29
C PRO A 527 20.59 3.04 -3.81
N VAL A 528 19.42 2.84 -3.20
CA VAL A 528 19.27 2.77 -1.74
C VAL A 528 20.03 1.59 -1.12
N PRO A 529 19.95 0.34 -1.65
CA PRO A 529 20.66 -0.79 -1.03
C PRO A 529 22.17 -0.60 -0.99
N LEU A 530 22.79 -0.21 -2.10
CA LEU A 530 24.23 -0.02 -2.16
C LEU A 530 24.68 1.18 -1.32
N ARG A 531 23.94 2.30 -1.37
CA ARG A 531 24.24 3.47 -0.53
C ARG A 531 24.20 3.13 0.95
N THR A 532 23.19 2.40 1.40
CA THR A 532 23.06 2.02 2.82
C THR A 532 24.13 1.01 3.23
N ALA A 533 24.49 0.06 2.36
CA ALA A 533 25.63 -0.85 2.59
C ALA A 533 26.96 -0.08 2.75
N ILE A 534 27.23 0.89 1.88
CA ILE A 534 28.43 1.74 1.97
C ILE A 534 28.44 2.56 3.26
N ASN A 535 27.31 3.17 3.61
CA ASN A 535 27.24 4.10 4.73
C ASN A 535 27.24 3.40 6.10
N TYR A 536 26.63 2.22 6.21
CA TYR A 536 26.38 1.56 7.50
C TYR A 536 27.15 0.25 7.68
N PHE A 537 27.60 -0.36 6.59
CA PHE A 537 28.26 -1.67 6.60
C PHE A 537 29.56 -1.64 5.80
N ASN A 538 30.33 -0.56 5.96
CA ASN A 538 31.55 -0.34 5.18
C ASN A 538 32.59 -1.47 5.34
N ASP A 539 32.61 -2.17 6.47
CA ASP A 539 33.49 -3.31 6.68
C ASP A 539 33.15 -4.48 5.74
N ASP A 540 31.85 -4.71 5.48
CA ASP A 540 31.39 -5.71 4.51
C ASP A 540 31.72 -5.31 3.07
N VAL A 541 31.75 -4.02 2.77
CA VAL A 541 32.16 -3.50 1.46
C VAL A 541 33.68 -3.58 1.29
N SER A 542 34.43 -3.10 2.29
CA SER A 542 35.88 -2.89 2.22
C SER A 542 36.68 -4.19 2.20
N LYS A 543 36.13 -5.30 2.70
CA LYS A 543 36.79 -6.61 2.64
C LYS A 543 36.98 -7.14 1.22
N TYR A 544 36.18 -6.67 0.27
CA TYR A 544 36.33 -7.02 -1.15
C TYR A 544 37.29 -6.10 -1.91
N LEU A 545 37.68 -4.96 -1.33
CA LEU A 545 38.58 -4.01 -1.98
C LEU A 545 40.03 -4.49 -1.91
N LYS A 546 40.67 -4.59 -3.07
CA LYS A 546 42.10 -4.91 -3.15
C LYS A 546 42.93 -3.77 -2.54
N PRO A 547 44.03 -4.11 -1.84
CA PRO A 547 44.98 -3.13 -1.33
C PRO A 547 45.36 -2.06 -2.36
#